data_AF-A0A5B2TKW8-F1
#
_entry.id   AF-A0A5B2TKW8-F1
#
_cell.length_a   1.000
_cell.length_b   1.000
_cell.length_c   1.000
_cell.angle_alpha   90.00
_cell.angle_beta   90.00
_cell.angle_gamma   90.00
#
_symmetry.space_group_name_H-M   'P 1'
#
loop_
_entity.id
_entity.type
_entity.pdbx_description
1 polymer ?
#
loop_
_entity_poly.entity_id
_entity_poly.type
_entity_poly.pdbx_seq_one_letter_code
_entity_poly.pdbx_strand_id
1 'polypeptide(L)'
;MRHDAQAVLATAQHLEGLLTVALGLAEGGRRIDLSGLDREIAALCLAALGLRGAERRQCRLPLLSLQRRVEVLQALAPQDAARRKRGG
;
A
#
# COMPACT_ATOMS: atom_id res chain seq x y z
N MET A 1 12.53 5.85 -16.38
CA MET A 1 11.29 5.35 -17.00
C MET A 1 10.19 6.37 -16.72
N ARG A 2 9.46 6.84 -17.74
CA ARG A 2 8.24 7.64 -17.50
C ARG A 2 7.15 6.64 -17.14
N HIS A 3 6.59 6.74 -15.93
CA HIS A 3 5.38 6.01 -15.59
C HIS A 3 4.20 6.83 -16.10
N ASP A 4 3.32 6.19 -16.88
CA ASP A 4 2.05 6.79 -17.27
C ASP A 4 1.01 6.58 -16.16
N ALA A 5 -0.09 7.33 -16.24
CA ALA A 5 -1.19 7.22 -15.28
C ALA A 5 -1.75 5.79 -15.20
N GLN A 6 -1.76 5.07 -16.33
CA GLN A 6 -2.34 3.74 -16.41
C GLN A 6 -1.52 2.71 -15.62
N ALA A 7 -0.19 2.77 -15.70
CA ALA A 7 0.68 1.91 -14.92
C ALA A 7 0.52 2.15 -13.40
N VAL A 8 0.38 3.42 -12.99
CA VAL A 8 0.12 3.79 -11.59
C VAL A 8 -1.23 3.24 -11.13
N LEU A 9 -2.28 3.39 -11.95
CA LEU A 9 -3.61 2.86 -11.63
C LEU A 9 -3.64 1.34 -11.55
N ALA A 10 -3.03 0.64 -12.50
CA ALA A 10 -2.95 -0.82 -12.51
C ALA A 10 -2.22 -1.35 -11.27
N THR A 11 -1.12 -0.70 -10.90
CA THR A 11 -0.36 -1.05 -9.69
C THR A 11 -1.19 -0.79 -8.43
N ALA A 12 -1.88 0.35 -8.36
CA ALA A 12 -2.76 0.68 -7.24
C ALA A 12 -3.90 -0.34 -7.10
N GLN A 13 -4.55 -0.74 -8.20
CA GLN A 13 -5.60 -1.76 -8.22
C GLN A 13 -5.09 -3.13 -7.79
N HIS A 14 -3.89 -3.52 -8.24
CA HIS A 14 -3.27 -4.77 -7.83
C HIS A 14 -3.02 -4.81 -6.32
N LEU A 15 -2.41 -3.75 -5.77
CA LEU A 15 -2.18 -3.59 -4.34
C LEU A 15 -3.51 -3.53 -3.57
N GLU A 16 -4.54 -2.92 -4.14
CA GLU A 16 -5.87 -2.92 -3.55
C GLU A 16 -6.41 -4.35 -3.43
N GLY A 17 -6.31 -5.18 -4.46
CA GLY A 17 -6.66 -6.60 -4.38
C GLY A 17 -5.92 -7.34 -3.25
N LEU A 18 -4.60 -7.16 -3.16
CA LEU A 18 -3.78 -7.80 -2.12
C LEU A 18 -4.17 -7.36 -0.71
N LEU A 19 -4.37 -6.06 -0.48
CA LEU A 19 -4.79 -5.54 0.81
C LEU A 19 -6.20 -6.02 1.19
N THR A 20 -7.08 -6.33 0.23
CA THR A 20 -8.42 -6.91 0.53
C THR A 20 -8.28 -8.28 1.14
N VAL A 21 -7.47 -9.12 0.50
CA VAL A 21 -7.21 -10.48 0.99
C VAL A 21 -6.51 -10.42 2.35
N ALA A 22 -5.52 -9.55 2.49
CA ALA A 22 -4.83 -9.37 3.76
C ALA A 22 -5.79 -8.90 4.87
N LEU A 23 -6.67 -7.94 4.59
CA LEU A 23 -7.63 -7.47 5.58
C LEU A 23 -8.54 -8.61 6.08
N GLY A 24 -9.12 -9.39 5.16
CA GLY A 24 -9.99 -10.51 5.54
C GLY A 24 -9.26 -11.60 6.34
N LEU A 25 -7.99 -11.86 6.03
CA LEU A 25 -7.15 -12.77 6.81
C LEU A 25 -6.86 -12.24 8.22
N ALA A 26 -6.58 -10.94 8.35
CA ALA A 26 -6.28 -10.29 9.62
C ALA A 26 -7.52 -10.23 10.53
N GLU A 27 -8.68 -9.90 9.97
CA GLU A 27 -9.98 -9.95 10.66
C GLU A 27 -10.31 -11.37 11.13
N GLY A 28 -9.91 -12.39 10.37
CA GLY A 28 -9.98 -13.80 10.76
C GLY A 28 -8.95 -14.25 11.81
N GLY A 29 -8.19 -13.33 12.41
CA GLY A 29 -7.21 -13.60 13.46
C GLY A 29 -5.88 -14.19 12.95
N ARG A 30 -5.64 -14.22 11.63
CA ARG A 30 -4.36 -14.68 11.08
C ARG A 30 -3.33 -13.57 11.18
N ARG A 31 -2.12 -13.94 11.61
CA ARG A 31 -0.94 -13.06 11.49
C ARG A 31 -0.54 -12.96 10.02
N ILE A 32 -0.31 -11.73 9.58
CA ILE A 32 0.11 -11.43 8.22
C ILE A 32 1.42 -10.69 8.30
N ASP A 33 2.40 -11.19 7.55
CA ASP A 33 3.62 -10.45 7.31
C ASP A 33 3.39 -9.47 6.16
N LEU A 34 3.59 -8.18 6.46
CA LEU A 34 3.51 -7.10 5.48
C LEU A 34 4.91 -6.66 5.03
N SER A 35 5.95 -7.40 5.41
CA SER A 35 7.29 -7.17 4.92
C SER A 35 7.31 -7.26 3.39
N GLY A 36 7.85 -6.23 2.75
CA GLY A 36 7.85 -6.08 1.29
C GLY A 36 6.78 -5.14 0.74
N LEU A 37 5.66 -4.94 1.45
CA LEU A 37 4.64 -3.97 1.04
C LEU A 37 5.21 -2.54 0.99
N ASP A 38 6.09 -2.19 1.93
CA ASP A 38 6.77 -0.89 1.95
C ASP A 38 7.54 -0.60 0.66
N ARG A 39 8.17 -1.63 0.06
CA ARG A 39 8.93 -1.47 -1.18
C ARG A 39 8.00 -1.21 -2.37
N GLU A 40 6.87 -1.91 -2.43
CA GLU A 40 5.89 -1.75 -3.49
C GLU A 40 5.18 -0.39 -3.38
N ILE A 41 4.81 0.02 -2.17
CA ILE A 41 4.26 1.35 -1.89
C ILE A 41 5.27 2.44 -2.24
N ALA A 42 6.55 2.29 -1.86
CA ALA A 42 7.59 3.25 -2.21
C ALA A 42 7.76 3.39 -3.73
N ALA A 43 7.76 2.28 -4.46
CA ALA A 43 7.83 2.29 -5.92
C ALA A 43 6.60 2.99 -6.55
N LEU A 44 5.40 2.72 -6.03
CA LEU A 44 4.17 3.38 -6.48
C LEU A 44 4.19 4.89 -6.21
N CYS A 45 4.64 5.29 -5.02
CA CYS A 45 4.79 6.70 -4.65
C CYS A 45 5.77 7.42 -5.59
N LEU A 46 6.92 6.82 -5.87
CA LEU A 46 7.90 7.37 -6.81
C LEU A 46 7.31 7.53 -8.22
N ALA A 47 6.56 6.53 -8.70
CA ALA A 47 5.87 6.60 -9.98
C ALA A 47 4.80 7.71 -10.00
N ALA A 48 4.00 7.82 -8.93
CA ALA A 48 2.96 8.83 -8.79
C ALA A 48 3.51 10.27 -8.71
N LEU A 49 4.68 10.46 -8.09
CA LEU A 49 5.37 11.75 -8.05
C LEU A 49 5.76 12.26 -9.44
N GLY A 50 5.99 11.35 -10.40
CA GLY A 50 6.27 11.68 -11.79
C GLY A 50 5.07 12.19 -12.60
N LEU A 51 3.84 11.98 -12.11
CA LEU A 51 2.61 12.34 -12.84
C LEU A 51 2.34 13.85 -12.84
N ARG A 52 1.81 14.35 -13.95
CA ARG A 52 1.52 15.79 -14.14
C ARG A 52 0.06 16.04 -14.54
N GLY A 53 -0.45 17.21 -14.20
CA GLY A 53 -1.74 17.72 -14.70
C GLY A 53 -2.91 16.74 -14.54
N ALA A 54 -3.48 16.29 -15.67
CA ALA A 54 -4.63 15.40 -15.71
C ALA A 54 -4.34 14.01 -15.11
N GLU A 55 -3.14 13.47 -15.33
CA GLU A 55 -2.72 12.15 -14.85
C GLU A 55 -2.73 12.08 -13.32
N ARG A 56 -2.22 13.13 -12.67
CA ARG A 56 -2.23 13.26 -11.21
C ARG A 56 -3.66 13.32 -10.67
N ARG A 57 -4.56 14.05 -11.34
CA ARG A 57 -5.98 14.13 -10.93
C ARG A 57 -6.67 12.79 -11.05
N GLN A 58 -6.41 12.05 -12.12
CA GLN A 58 -6.97 10.73 -12.35
C GLN A 58 -6.53 9.71 -11.28
N CYS A 59 -5.28 9.76 -10.84
CA CYS A 59 -4.74 8.82 -9.85
C CYS A 59 -5.05 9.19 -8.40
N ARG A 60 -5.53 10.41 -8.12
CA ARG A 60 -5.69 10.91 -6.75
C ARG A 60 -6.62 10.05 -5.88
N LEU A 61 -7.83 9.74 -6.37
CA LEU A 61 -8.79 8.98 -5.58
C LEU A 61 -8.35 7.53 -5.33
N PRO A 62 -7.87 6.78 -6.35
CA PRO A 62 -7.35 5.42 -6.12
C PRO A 62 -6.18 5.38 -5.13
N LEU A 63 -5.24 6.33 -5.20
CA LEU A 63 -4.11 6.38 -4.27
C LEU A 63 -4.55 6.71 -2.84
N LEU A 64 -5.56 7.57 -2.66
CA LEU A 64 -6.14 7.84 -1.34
C LEU A 64 -6.89 6.63 -0.77
N SER A 65 -7.63 5.89 -1.61
CA SER A 65 -8.27 4.62 -1.21
C SER A 65 -7.21 3.65 -0.70
N LEU A 66 -6.14 3.46 -1.47
CA LEU A 66 -5.05 2.57 -1.13
C LEU A 66 -4.39 2.94 0.20
N GLN A 67 -4.08 4.23 0.40
CA GLN A 67 -3.51 4.73 1.66
C GLN A 67 -4.38 4.34 2.86
N ARG A 68 -5.69 4.61 2.78
CA ARG A 68 -6.62 4.33 3.88
C ARG A 68 -6.63 2.86 4.28
N ARG A 69 -6.48 1.97 3.30
CA ARG A 69 -6.51 0.51 3.52
C ARG A 69 -5.22 0.02 4.16
N VAL A 70 -4.09 0.59 3.78
CA VAL A 70 -2.81 0.36 4.46
C VAL A 70 -2.89 0.79 5.93
N GLU A 71 -3.46 1.97 6.20
CA GLU A 71 -3.64 2.48 7.57
C GLU A 71 -4.51 1.55 8.43
N VAL A 72 -5.63 1.05 7.89
CA VAL A 72 -6.48 0.06 8.58
C VAL A 72 -5.71 -1.23 8.86
N LEU A 73 -4.98 -1.74 7.87
CA LEU A 73 -4.23 -2.99 8.03
C LEU A 73 -3.10 -2.84 9.07
N GLN A 74 -2.43 -1.69 9.11
CA GLN A 74 -1.43 -1.37 10.14
C GLN A 74 -2.03 -1.28 11.55
N ALA A 75 -3.28 -0.81 11.68
CA ALA A 75 -3.99 -0.78 12.96
C ALA A 75 -4.41 -2.18 13.43
N LEU A 76 -4.68 -3.10 12.51
CA LEU A 76 -5.08 -4.49 12.79
C LEU A 76 -3.89 -5.44 12.98
N ALA A 77 -2.76 -5.16 12.33
CA ALA A 77 -1.56 -5.97 12.49
C ALA A 77 -1.01 -5.80 13.92
N PRO A 78 -0.81 -6.89 14.70
CA PRO A 78 -0.09 -6.79 15.95
C PRO A 78 1.31 -6.23 15.66
N GLN A 79 1.71 -5.18 16.38
CA GLN A 79 3.01 -4.51 16.21
C GLN A 79 4.18 -5.40 16.67
N ASP A 80 4.42 -6.53 16.00
CA ASP A 80 5.51 -7.45 16.30
C ASP A 80 6.88 -6.85 15.92
N ALA A 81 6.90 -5.81 15.07
CA ALA A 81 8.11 -5.09 14.66
C ALA A 81 8.67 -4.13 15.73
N ALA A 82 7.82 -3.55 16.60
CA ALA A 82 8.27 -2.61 17.63
C ALA A 82 9.06 -3.30 18.77
N ARG A 83 8.91 -4.61 18.94
CA ARG A 83 9.54 -5.38 20.02
C ARG A 83 10.99 -5.81 19.73
N ARG A 84 11.39 -5.90 18.46
CA ARG A 84 12.76 -6.33 18.08
C ARG A 84 13.83 -5.23 18.22
N LYS A 85 13.45 -3.94 18.27
CA LYS A 85 14.39 -2.81 18.41
C LYS A 85 14.73 -2.42 19.86
N ARG A 86 14.12 -3.04 20.88
CA ARG A 86 14.37 -2.73 22.30
C ARG A 86 15.16 -3.83 23.06
N GLY A 87 15.70 -4.81 22.35
CA GLY A 87 16.38 -5.97 22.95
C GLY A 87 17.71 -6.31 22.29
N GLY A 88 18.47 -5.30 21.87
CA GLY A 88 19.84 -5.42 21.36
C GLY A 88 20.75 -4.41 22.04
#